data_AF-A0A078HQX1-F1
#
_entry.id   AF-A0A078HQX1-F1
#
_cell.length_a   1.000
_cell.length_b   1.000
_cell.length_c   1.000
_cell.angle_alpha   90.00
_cell.angle_beta   90.00
_cell.angle_gamma   90.00
#
_symmetry.space_group_name_H-M   'P 1'
#
loop_
_entity.id
_entity.type
_entity.pdbx_description
1 polymer ?
#
loop_
_entity_poly.entity_id
_entity_poly.type
_entity_poly.pdbx_seq_one_letter_code
_entity_poly.pdbx_strand_id
1 'polypeptide(L)' 'MESLKGKGKGSRGASKLELLKEWTNWSLKKAKVATHYGFIPLIIVIGMNSDPKPHLFQLLSPV' A
#
# COMPACT_ATOMS: atom_id res chain seq x y z
N MET A 1 14.32 -22.52 -48.43
CA MET A 1 14.81 -22.37 -47.05
C MET A 1 13.63 -22.07 -46.14
N GLU A 2 12.98 -23.17 -45.75
CA GLU A 2 12.47 -23.47 -44.41
C GLU A 2 12.27 -22.29 -43.44
N SER A 3 10.99 -22.03 -43.15
CA SER A 3 10.53 -21.16 -42.06
C SER A 3 11.04 -21.66 -40.71
N LEU A 4 11.73 -20.81 -39.95
CA LEU A 4 11.90 -21.00 -38.51
C LEU A 4 11.12 -19.92 -37.76
N LYS A 5 9.83 -20.22 -37.65
CA LYS A 5 8.91 -19.68 -36.65
C LYS A 5 9.41 -20.07 -35.25
N GLY A 6 10.15 -19.18 -34.62
CA GLY A 6 10.69 -19.36 -33.27
C GLY A 6 10.12 -18.36 -32.25
N LYS A 7 8.81 -18.08 -32.26
CA LYS A 7 8.15 -17.34 -31.17
C LYS A 7 8.00 -18.28 -29.96
N GLY A 8 9.12 -18.50 -29.27
CA GLY A 8 9.24 -19.35 -28.10
C GLY A 8 8.47 -18.79 -26.91
N LYS A 9 7.43 -19.52 -26.50
CA LYS A 9 6.93 -19.75 -25.15
C LYS A 9 7.19 -18.65 -24.09
N GLY A 10 6.12 -17.93 -23.74
CA GLY A 10 6.02 -17.18 -22.48
C GLY A 10 4.61 -17.07 -21.89
N SER A 11 3.64 -17.87 -22.35
CA SER A 11 2.20 -17.67 -22.04
C SER A 11 1.77 -18.05 -20.61
N ARG A 12 2.66 -18.53 -19.73
CA ARG A 12 2.34 -18.83 -18.32
C ARG A 12 2.99 -17.86 -17.32
N GLY A 13 4.06 -17.17 -17.72
CA GLY A 13 4.76 -16.18 -16.88
C GLY A 13 4.12 -14.80 -16.96
N ALA A 14 3.64 -14.42 -18.15
CA ALA A 14 2.98 -13.12 -18.37
C ALA A 14 1.75 -12.94 -17.47
N SER A 15 0.90 -13.96 -17.32
CA SER A 15 -0.33 -13.87 -16.51
C SER A 15 -0.06 -13.69 -15.02
N LYS A 16 0.96 -14.36 -14.46
CA LYS A 16 1.32 -14.18 -13.03
C LYS A 16 1.96 -12.81 -12.79
N LEU A 17 2.78 -12.34 -13.72
CA LEU A 17 3.38 -11.00 -13.66
C LEU A 17 2.32 -9.91 -13.80
N GLU A 18 1.29 -10.11 -14.64
CA GLU A 18 0.18 -9.17 -14.76
C GLU A 18 -0.67 -9.12 -13.49
N LEU A 19 -1.02 -10.26 -12.90
CA LEU A 19 -1.73 -10.31 -11.62
C LEU A 19 -0.93 -9.66 -10.49
N LEU A 20 0.38 -9.91 -10.42
CA LEU A 20 1.28 -9.26 -9.44
C LEU A 20 1.39 -7.75 -9.71
N LYS A 21 1.41 -7.33 -10.98
CA LYS A 21 1.47 -5.92 -11.36
C LYS A 21 0.17 -5.21 -10.97
N GLU A 22 -0.97 -5.81 -11.24
CA GLU A 22 -2.29 -5.32 -10.83
C GLU A 22 -2.42 -5.27 -9.30
N TRP A 23 -1.98 -6.31 -8.61
CA TRP A 23 -1.95 -6.38 -7.15
C TRP A 23 -1.03 -5.33 -6.53
N THR A 24 0.15 -5.09 -7.12
CA THR A 24 1.10 -4.07 -6.67
C THR A 24 0.55 -2.67 -6.91
N ASN A 25 -0.09 -2.43 -8.06
CA ASN A 25 -0.66 -1.12 -8.39
C ASN A 25 -1.88 -0.80 -7.50
N TRP A 26 -2.71 -1.81 -7.20
CA TRP A 26 -3.78 -1.70 -6.21
C TRP A 26 -3.23 -1.43 -4.81
N SER A 27 -2.19 -2.17 -4.41
CA SER A 27 -1.52 -2.02 -3.12
C SER A 27 -0.88 -0.64 -2.96
N LEU A 28 -0.21 -0.09 -3.99
CA LEU A 28 0.37 1.25 -3.95
C LEU A 28 -0.69 2.35 -3.77
N LYS A 29 -1.82 2.23 -4.48
CA LYS A 29 -2.95 3.16 -4.33
C LYS A 29 -3.54 3.08 -2.91
N LYS A 30 -3.68 1.87 -2.37
CA LYS A 30 -4.15 1.65 -0.99
C LYS A 30 -3.13 2.08 0.05
N ALA A 31 -1.83 1.90 -0.21
CA ALA A 31 -0.76 2.32 0.68
C ALA A 31 -0.77 3.84 0.87
N LYS A 32 -0.99 4.64 -0.19
CA LYS A 32 -1.11 6.09 -0.06
C LYS A 32 -2.28 6.48 0.86
N VAL A 33 -3.43 5.84 0.70
CA VAL A 33 -4.62 6.08 1.54
C VAL A 33 -4.36 5.61 2.97
N ALA A 34 -3.80 4.42 3.15
CA ALA A 34 -3.47 3.87 4.46
C ALA A 34 -2.42 4.71 5.19
N THR A 35 -1.42 5.28 4.50
CA THR A 35 -0.47 6.21 5.10
C THR A 35 -1.15 7.54 5.42
N HIS A 36 -1.93 8.11 4.48
CA HIS A 36 -2.57 9.42 4.68
C HIS A 36 -3.60 9.40 5.82
N TYR A 37 -4.39 8.34 5.92
CA TYR A 37 -5.42 8.19 6.95
C TYR A 37 -5.00 7.35 8.14
N GLY A 38 -3.93 6.56 8.04
CA GLY A 38 -3.47 5.67 9.11
C GLY A 38 -2.29 6.20 9.88
N PHE A 39 -1.49 7.12 9.35
CA PHE A 39 -0.37 7.72 10.09
C PHE A 39 -0.84 8.44 11.37
N ILE A 40 -1.87 9.28 11.26
CA ILE A 40 -2.41 10.02 12.41
C ILE A 40 -3.04 9.06 13.44
N PRO A 41 -3.95 8.14 13.08
CA PRO A 41 -4.47 7.13 14.03
C PRO A 41 -3.39 6.25 14.66
N LEU A 42 -2.35 5.87 13.90
CA LEU A 42 -1.26 5.04 14.41
C LEU A 42 -0.47 5.77 15.50
N ILE A 43 -0.10 7.03 15.26
CA ILE A 43 0.60 7.86 16.25
C ILE A 43 -0.28 8.08 17.48
N ILE A 44 -1.59 8.25 17.30
CA ILE A 44 -2.54 8.38 18.41
C ILE A 44 -2.57 7.11 19.26
N VAL A 45 -2.68 5.92 18.67
CA VAL A 45 -2.71 4.65 19.41
C VAL A 45 -1.41 4.44 20.20
N ILE A 46 -0.26 4.75 19.59
CA ILE A 46 1.05 4.64 20.25
C ILE A 46 1.18 5.68 21.38
N GLY A 47 0.83 6.94 21.11
CA GLY A 47 0.91 8.03 22.10
C GLY A 47 -0.10 7.92 23.23
N MET A 48 -1.26 7.29 23.00
CA MET A 48 -2.29 7.06 24.03
C MET A 48 -2.02 5.84 24.91
N ASN A 49 -1.07 4.97 24.54
CA ASN A 49 -0.56 3.89 25.40
C ASN A 49 0.59 4.37 26.30
N SER A 50 1.15 5.54 26.01
CA SER A 50 2.11 6.22 26.87
C SER A 50 1.38 7.00 27.97
N ASP A 51 1.67 6.70 29.23
CA ASP A 51 1.23 7.47 30.38
C ASP A 51 2.06 8.77 30.55
N PRO A 52 1.45 9.93 30.83
CA PRO A 52 0.02 10.20 31.01
C PRO A 52 -0.70 10.49 29.69
N LYS A 53 -1.95 9.99 29.58
CA LYS A 53 -2.77 9.98 28.36
C LYS A 53 -3.01 11.41 27.79
N PRO A 54 -2.44 11.76 26.62
CA PRO A 54 -2.60 13.10 26.06
C PRO A 54 -4.05 13.34 25.62
N HIS A 55 -4.63 14.45 26.07
CA HIS A 55 -6.00 14.83 25.71
C HIS A 55 -6.00 15.35 24.26
N LEU A 56 -6.38 14.51 23.29
CA LEU A 56 -6.36 14.84 21.85
C LEU A 56 -7.15 16.11 21.51
N PHE A 57 -8.17 16.41 22.31
CA PHE A 57 -8.99 17.61 22.19
C PHE A 57 -8.22 18.90 22.52
N GLN A 58 -7.16 18.85 23.34
CA GLN A 58 -6.30 20.00 23.63
C GLN A 58 -5.39 20.40 22.46
N LEU A 59 -5.15 19.50 21.49
CA LEU A 59 -4.38 19.81 20.27
C LEU A 59 -5.26 20.39 19.15
N LEU A 60 -6.56 20.09 19.18
CA LEU A 60 -7.52 20.46 18.14
C LEU A 60 -8.45 21.61 18.55
N SER A 61 -8.53 21.93 19.85
CA SER A 61 -9.15 23.17 20.30
C SER A 61 -8.17 24.32 20.12
N PRO A 62 -8.47 25.36 19.30
CA PRO A 62 -7.80 26.63 19.48
C PRO A 62 -8.11 27.12 20.90
N VAL A 63 -7.06 27.51 21.63
CA VAL A 63 -7.18 28.13 22.96
C VAL A 63 -8.01 29.41 22.87
#